data_AF-A0A3P7XZA1-F1
#
_entry.id   AF-A0A3P7XZA1-F1
#
_cell.length_a   1.000
_cell.length_b   1.000
_cell.length_c   1.000
_cell.angle_alpha   90.00
_cell.angle_beta   90.00
_cell.angle_gamma   90.00
#
_symmetry.space_group_name_H-M   'P 1'
#
loop_
_entity.id
_entity.type
_entity.pdbx_description
1 polymer ?
#
loop_
_entity_poly.entity_id
_entity_poly.type
_entity_poly.pdbx_seq_one_letter_code
_entity_poly.pdbx_strand_id
1 'polypeptide(L)' 'MMVRGIRSVGSSEEETQVIRFLNPLTIISGPNGSGKTTLIEALNYITTGSLPSGKLASFVHSVEVGHRFAPA' A
#
# COMPACT_ATOMS: atom_id res chain seq x y z
N MET A 1 7.71 -3.14 -9.29
CA MET A 1 7.08 -3.39 -7.98
C MET A 1 5.70 -3.97 -8.20
N MET A 2 5.35 -5.03 -7.48
CA MET A 2 4.03 -5.66 -7.51
C MET A 2 3.37 -5.45 -6.15
N VAL A 3 2.12 -5.02 -6.14
CA VAL A 3 1.36 -4.68 -4.95
C VAL A 3 0.02 -5.42 -4.99
N ARG A 4 -0.29 -6.16 -3.92
CA ARG A 4 -1.51 -6.96 -3.80
C ARG A 4 -1.90 -7.08 -2.33
N GLY A 5 -3.20 -7.05 -2.03
CA GLY A 5 -3.74 -7.31 -0.70
C GLY A 5 -3.33 -6.29 0.36
N ILE A 6 -3.06 -5.04 -0.04
CA ILE A 6 -2.73 -3.96 0.90
C ILE A 6 -3.72 -2.80 0.81
N ARG A 7 -4.33 -2.41 1.94
CA ARG A 7 -5.26 -1.29 2.07
C ARG A 7 -6.35 -1.23 0.99
N SER A 8 -6.24 -0.38 -0.03
CA SER A 8 -7.22 -0.27 -1.12
C SER A 8 -6.93 -1.20 -2.31
N VAL A 9 -5.80 -1.89 -2.31
CA VAL A 9 -5.41 -2.85 -3.35
C VAL A 9 -5.92 -4.23 -2.96
N GLY A 10 -6.80 -4.77 -3.78
CA GLY A 10 -7.46 -6.05 -3.59
C GLY A 10 -6.52 -7.25 -3.52
N SER A 11 -7.04 -8.36 -3.01
CA SER A 11 -6.29 -9.60 -2.81
C SER A 11 -6.41 -10.58 -3.97
N SER A 12 -7.19 -10.29 -5.01
CA SER A 12 -7.24 -11.11 -6.23
C SER A 12 -6.06 -10.83 -7.17
N GLU A 13 -5.84 -11.71 -8.15
CA GLU A 13 -4.81 -11.49 -9.17
C GLU A 13 -5.16 -10.31 -10.08
N GLU A 14 -6.45 -10.17 -10.42
CA GLU A 14 -6.99 -9.09 -11.25
C GLU A 14 -6.84 -7.71 -10.61
N GLU A 15 -6.85 -7.65 -9.28
CA GLU A 15 -6.65 -6.40 -8.51
C GLU A 15 -5.19 -6.09 -8.21
N THR A 16 -4.25 -6.96 -8.63
CA THR A 16 -2.82 -6.71 -8.44
C THR A 16 -2.39 -5.49 -9.26
N GLN A 17 -1.74 -4.55 -8.58
CA GLN A 17 -1.12 -3.41 -9.23
C GLN A 17 0.36 -3.66 -9.49
N VAL A 18 0.79 -3.44 -10.74
CA VAL A 18 2.19 -3.54 -11.15
C VAL A 18 2.70 -2.19 -11.60
N ILE A 19 3.77 -1.73 -10.97
CA ILE A 19 4.42 -0.46 -11.28
C ILE A 19 5.82 -0.72 -11.82
N ARG A 20 6.07 -0.18 -13.01
CA ARG A 20 7.37 -0.18 -13.67
C ARG A 20 7.98 1.20 -13.49
N PHE A 21 9.13 1.28 -12.82
CA PHE A 21 9.86 2.52 -12.66
C PHE A 21 10.58 2.85 -13.97
N LEU A 22 10.36 4.07 -14.45
CA LEU A 22 11.00 4.66 -15.61
C LEU A 22 12.31 5.35 -15.19
N ASN A 23 13.27 5.34 -16.10
CA ASN A 23 14.53 6.07 -15.99
C ASN A 23 14.49 7.25 -17.01
N PRO A 24 14.76 8.51 -16.61
CA PRO A 24 15.22 8.94 -15.29
C PRO A 24 14.12 9.31 -14.29
N LEU A 25 12.86 9.39 -14.72
CA LEU A 25 11.79 9.95 -13.90
C LEU A 25 10.51 9.13 -13.99
N THR A 26 9.95 8.81 -12.83
CA THR A 26 8.60 8.23 -12.68
C THR A 26 7.73 9.21 -11.91
N ILE A 27 6.55 9.56 -12.43
CA ILE A 27 5.59 10.44 -11.77
C ILE A 27 4.40 9.61 -11.28
N ILE A 28 4.07 9.74 -10.00
CA ILE A 28 2.90 9.11 -9.38
C ILE A 28 1.90 10.24 -9.05
N SER A 29 0.77 10.28 -9.76
CA SER A 29 -0.26 11.31 -9.60
C SER A 29 -1.66 10.69 -9.54
N GLY A 30 -2.60 11.42 -8.94
CA GLY A 30 -3.99 11.00 -8.79
C GLY A 30 -4.71 11.70 -7.63
N PRO A 31 -6.04 11.51 -7.49
CA PRO A 31 -6.84 12.15 -6.43
C PRO A 31 -6.40 11.80 -5.00
N ASN A 32 -6.87 12.57 -4.02
CA ASN A 32 -6.69 12.20 -2.61
C ASN A 32 -7.36 10.86 -2.32
N GLY A 33 -6.70 10.00 -1.53
CA GLY A 33 -7.18 8.65 -1.26
C GLY A 33 -6.89 7.62 -2.36
N SER A 34 -6.27 7.98 -3.49
CA SER A 34 -5.98 7.04 -4.59
C SER A 34 -4.85 6.04 -4.32
N GLY A 35 -4.30 5.98 -3.10
CA GLY A 35 -3.25 5.03 -2.72
C GLY A 35 -1.80 5.47 -3.00
N LYS A 36 -1.54 6.71 -3.43
CA LYS A 36 -0.17 7.22 -3.69
C LYS A 36 0.78 7.03 -2.50
N THR A 37 0.35 7.42 -1.30
CA THR A 37 1.15 7.26 -0.07
C THR A 37 1.36 5.79 0.27
N THR A 38 0.32 4.96 0.15
CA THR A 38 0.42 3.50 0.35
C THR A 38 1.50 2.88 -0.54
N LEU A 39 1.61 3.34 -1.78
CA LEU A 39 2.64 2.88 -2.70
C LEU A 39 4.05 3.24 -2.24
N ILE A 40 4.29 4.49 -1.81
CA ILE A 40 5.59 4.92 -1.30
C ILE A 40 5.95 4.19 0.01
N GLU A 41 4.98 3.98 0.89
CA GLU A 41 5.18 3.21 2.12
C GLU A 41 5.49 1.75 1.84
N ALA A 42 4.81 1.13 0.86
CA ALA A 42 5.11 -0.24 0.45
C ALA A 42 6.52 -0.33 -0.18
N LEU A 43 6.97 0.67 -0.94
CA LEU A 43 8.36 0.74 -1.42
C LEU A 43 9.35 0.80 -0.27
N ASN A 44 9.10 1.65 0.72
CA ASN A 44 9.95 1.75 1.90
C ASN A 44 9.97 0.43 2.70
N TYR A 45 8.82 -0.22 2.85
CA TYR A 45 8.72 -1.49 3.55
C TYR A 45 9.52 -2.60 2.87
N ILE A 46 9.42 -2.75 1.54
CA ILE A 46 10.17 -3.81 0.84
C ILE A 46 11.69 -3.58 0.84
N THR A 47 12.15 -2.32 0.97
CA THR A 47 13.57 -1.99 0.98
C THR A 47 14.17 -1.93 2.38
N THR A 48 13.37 -1.69 3.42
CA THR A 48 13.88 -1.45 4.78
C THR A 48 13.21 -2.29 5.87
N GLY A 49 12.07 -2.91 5.61
CA GLY A 49 11.22 -3.56 6.61
C GLY A 49 10.38 -2.60 7.46
N SER A 50 10.45 -1.30 7.22
CA SER A 50 9.73 -0.29 8.02
C SER A 50 8.25 -0.27 7.70
N LEU A 51 7.41 -0.43 8.72
CA LEU A 51 5.95 -0.29 8.60
C LEU A 51 5.54 1.19 8.39
N PRO A 52 4.33 1.43 7.85
CA PRO A 52 3.76 2.77 7.77
C PRO A 52 3.70 3.46 9.14
N SER A 53 3.79 4.77 9.16
CA SER A 53 3.66 5.56 10.39
C SER A 53 2.31 6.31 10.45
N GLY A 54 1.88 6.71 11.64
CA GLY A 54 0.64 7.47 11.85
C GLY A 54 -0.62 6.62 12.04
N LYS A 55 -1.78 7.19 11.73
CA LYS A 55 -3.10 6.61 12.06
C LYS A 55 -3.38 5.25 11.41
N LEU A 56 -2.71 4.94 10.29
CA LEU A 56 -2.85 3.68 9.55
C LEU A 56 -1.49 2.98 9.47
N ALA A 57 -0.93 2.64 10.64
CA ALA A 57 0.39 2.02 10.79
C ALA A 57 0.50 0.57 10.26
N SER A 58 -0.49 0.09 9.52
CA SER A 58 -0.54 -1.25 8.95
C SER A 58 -1.01 -1.24 7.49
N PHE A 59 -0.72 -2.34 6.80
CA PHE A 59 -1.11 -2.56 5.39
C PHE A 59 -2.42 -3.33 5.23
N VAL A 60 -3.23 -3.47 6.28
CA VAL A 60 -4.42 -4.32 6.27
C VAL A 60 -5.41 -3.88 5.18
N HIS A 61 -5.80 -4.84 4.33
CA HIS A 61 -6.88 -4.70 3.35
C HIS A 61 -8.22 -5.07 4.03
N SER A 62 -9.21 -4.18 3.95
CA SER A 62 -10.51 -4.22 4.66
C SER A 62 -10.50 -3.88 6.17
N VAL A 63 -11.46 -3.05 6.58
CA VAL A 63 -11.63 -2.53 7.96
C VAL A 63 -12.07 -3.64 8.93
N GLU A 64 -12.77 -4.67 8.44
CA GLU A 64 -13.25 -5.81 9.23
C GLU A 64 -12.11 -6.64 9.81
N VAL A 65 -11.01 -6.79 9.06
CA VAL A 65 -9.82 -7.50 9.55
C VAL A 65 -9.08 -6.66 10.58
N GLY A 66 -9.02 -5.34 10.38
CA GLY A 66 -8.36 -4.41 11.32
C GLY A 66 -9.00 -4.39 12.72
N HIS A 67 -10.33 -4.47 12.81
CA HIS A 67 -11.04 -4.50 14.09
C HIS A 67 -10.78 -5.78 14.91
N ARG A 68 -10.37 -6.87 14.26
CA ARG A 68 -10.08 -8.16 14.91
C ARG A 68 -8.68 -8.22 15.55
N PHE A 69 -7.80 -7.27 15.19
CA PHE A 69 -6.41 -7.19 15.66
C PHE A 69 -6.10 -5.90 16.42
N ALA A 70 -7.09 -5.04 16.66
CA ALA A 70 -6.95 -3.93 17.58
C ALA A 70 -7.01 -4.47 19.02
N PRO A 71 -6.02 -4.18 19.90
CA PRO A 71 -6.16 -4.48 21.32
C PRO A 71 -7.36 -3.69 21.87
N ALA A 72 -8.15 -4.36 22.71
CA ALA A 72 -9.31 -3.80 23.40
C ALA A 72 -8.94 -2.57 24.26
#